data_AF-A0A2G9NK53-F1
#
_entry.id   AF-A0A2G9NK53-F1
#
_cell.length_a   1.000
_cell.length_b   1.000
_cell.length_c   1.000
_cell.angle_alpha   90.00
_cell.angle_beta   90.00
_cell.angle_gamma   90.00
#
_symmetry.space_group_name_H-M   'P 1'
#
loop_
_entity.id
_entity.type
_entity.pdbx_description
1 polymer ?
#
loop_
_entity_poly.entity_id
_entity_poly.type
_entity_poly.pdbx_seq_one_letter_code
_entity_poly.pdbx_strand_id
1 'polypeptide(L)'
;MESYEQLLTEAYKNIKPIESKAFGRFEIPRIESMVEGKKTIVNNFKQITSYIRRTPEHVAKYLMRELAAPAIIDGERLILQR
;
A
#
# COMPACT_ATOMS: atom_id res chain seq x y z
N MET A 1 -21.69 -41.21 6.63
CA MET A 1 -20.45 -40.43 6.49
C MET A 1 -20.56 -39.72 5.17
N GLU A 2 -20.76 -38.41 5.19
CA GLU A 2 -20.69 -37.63 3.95
C GLU A 2 -19.26 -37.73 3.40
N SER A 3 -19.16 -37.98 2.09
CA SER A 3 -17.86 -38.09 1.42
C SER A 3 -17.18 -36.73 1.46
N TYR A 4 -15.87 -36.71 1.70
CA TYR A 4 -15.05 -35.49 1.67
C TYR A 4 -15.30 -34.62 0.43
N GLU A 5 -15.59 -35.25 -0.71
CA GLU A 5 -15.90 -34.59 -1.97
C GLU A 5 -17.21 -33.80 -1.93
N GLN A 6 -18.21 -34.27 -1.18
CA GLN A 6 -19.51 -33.60 -1.01
C GLN A 6 -19.34 -32.33 -0.17
N LEU A 7 -18.64 -32.43 0.96
CA LEU A 7 -18.30 -31.29 1.81
C LEU A 7 -17.44 -30.25 1.07
N LEU A 8 -16.50 -30.71 0.25
CA LEU A 8 -15.67 -29.83 -0.58
C LEU A 8 -16.49 -29.08 -1.63
N THR A 9 -17.42 -29.76 -2.29
CA THR A 9 -18.30 -29.17 -3.31
C THR A 9 -19.23 -28.13 -2.69
N GLU A 10 -19.79 -28.41 -1.51
CA GLU A 10 -20.60 -27.43 -0.77
C GLU A 10 -19.79 -26.22 -0.32
N ALA A 11 -18.57 -26.43 0.17
CA ALA A 11 -17.66 -25.34 0.54
C ALA A 11 -17.35 -24.44 -0.65
N TYR A 12 -17.03 -25.00 -1.83
CA TYR A 12 -16.79 -24.21 -3.04
C TYR A 12 -18.05 -23.54 -3.62
N LYS A 13 -19.24 -24.08 -3.34
CA LYS A 13 -20.52 -23.47 -3.75
C LYS A 13 -20.90 -22.29 -2.85
N ASN A 14 -20.67 -22.42 -1.54
CA ASN A 14 -21.01 -21.41 -0.54
C ASN A 14 -19.96 -20.29 -0.47
N ILE A 15 -18.69 -20.63 -0.62
CA ILE A 15 -17.59 -19.69 -0.69
C ILE A 15 -17.37 -19.43 -2.17
N LYS A 16 -17.88 -18.31 -2.69
CA LYS A 16 -17.51 -17.86 -4.05
C LYS A 16 -16.00 -17.99 -4.18
N PRO A 17 -15.47 -18.86 -5.06
CA PRO A 17 -14.04 -18.95 -5.26
C PRO A 17 -13.60 -17.55 -5.66
N ILE A 18 -12.78 -16.93 -4.82
CA ILE A 18 -12.17 -15.66 -5.15
C ILE A 18 -11.22 -16.03 -6.26
N GLU A 19 -11.67 -15.92 -7.51
CA GLU A 19 -10.82 -16.10 -8.67
C GLU A 19 -9.61 -15.21 -8.43
N SER A 20 -8.48 -15.83 -8.12
CA SER A 20 -7.20 -15.19 -7.78
C SER A 20 -6.60 -14.43 -8.97
N LYS A 21 -7.41 -14.21 -10.02
CA LYS A 21 -7.11 -13.43 -11.22
C LYS A 21 -7.64 -11.99 -11.17
N ALA A 22 -8.31 -11.55 -10.11
CA ALA A 22 -8.62 -10.14 -9.94
C ALA A 22 -7.47 -9.38 -9.25
N PHE A 23 -6.26 -9.45 -9.81
CA PHE A 23 -5.16 -8.52 -9.52
C PHE A 23 -5.42 -7.09 -10.06
N GLY A 24 -6.67 -6.75 -10.39
CA GLY A 24 -7.04 -5.45 -10.98
C GLY A 24 -7.32 -4.32 -9.98
N ARG A 25 -7.27 -4.56 -8.67
CA ARG A 25 -7.60 -3.53 -7.65
C ARG A 25 -6.40 -2.70 -7.17
N PHE A 26 -5.19 -3.07 -7.57
CA PHE A 26 -3.97 -2.36 -7.16
C PHE A 26 -3.33 -1.69 -8.38
N GLU A 27 -3.74 -0.46 -8.65
CA GLU A 27 -3.09 0.46 -9.58
C GLU A 27 -2.04 1.26 -8.81
N ILE A 28 -0.80 1.30 -9.31
CA ILE A 28 0.24 2.09 -8.65
C ILE A 28 -0.10 3.58 -8.86
N PRO A 29 -0.37 4.36 -7.79
CA PRO A 29 -0.62 5.78 -7.95
C PRO A 29 0.63 6.46 -8.49
N ARG A 30 0.46 7.40 -9.43
CA ARG A 30 1.59 8.21 -9.93
C ARG A 30 2.14 9.03 -8.77
N ILE A 31 3.46 9.00 -8.57
CA ILE A 31 4.11 9.73 -7.48
C ILE A 31 4.46 11.13 -7.99
N GLU A 32 4.02 12.15 -7.27
CA GLU A 32 4.38 13.54 -7.53
C GLU A 32 5.46 13.96 -6.54
N SER A 33 6.71 13.94 -6.99
CA SER A 33 7.87 14.34 -6.19
C SER A 33 8.63 15.51 -6.81
N MET A 34 9.19 16.34 -5.95
CA MET A 34 10.04 17.46 -6.30
C MET A 34 11.33 17.38 -5.48
N VAL A 35 12.46 17.65 -6.12
CA VAL A 35 13.75 17.74 -5.44
C VAL A 35 14.14 19.21 -5.39
N GLU A 36 14.24 19.75 -4.17
CA GLU A 36 14.65 21.12 -3.90
C GLU A 36 15.98 21.10 -3.12
N GLY A 37 17.09 21.18 -3.84
CA GLY A 37 18.44 21.12 -3.27
C GLY A 37 18.71 19.80 -2.54
N LYS A 38 18.78 19.85 -1.21
CA LYS A 38 18.98 18.68 -0.32
C LYS A 38 17.69 18.06 0.21
N LYS A 39 16.53 18.63 -0.15
CA LYS A 39 15.22 18.16 0.31
C LYS A 39 14.49 17.48 -0.85
N THR A 40 13.89 16.33 -0.58
CA THR A 40 12.97 15.65 -1.51
C THR A 40 11.56 15.74 -0.94
N ILE A 41 10.66 16.36 -1.67
CA ILE A 41 9.27 16.59 -1.25
C ILE A 41 8.38 15.67 -2.09
N VAL A 42 7.56 14.86 -1.44
CA VAL A 42 6.52 14.03 -2.08
C VAL A 42 5.18 14.67 -1.77
N ASN A 43 4.54 15.30 -2.75
CA ASN A 43 3.32 16.09 -2.56
C ASN A 43 2.09 15.23 -2.31
N ASN A 44 2.02 14.04 -2.92
CA ASN A 44 0.85 13.17 -2.86
C ASN A 44 1.02 11.98 -1.89
N PHE A 45 1.81 12.15 -0.83
CA PHE A 45 2.12 11.08 0.12
C PHE A 45 0.88 10.51 0.83
N LYS A 46 -0.06 11.39 1.21
CA LYS A 46 -1.33 10.97 1.83
C LYS A 46 -2.22 10.15 0.87
N GLN A 47 -2.21 10.50 -0.41
CA GLN A 47 -2.95 9.76 -1.44
C GLN A 47 -2.35 8.36 -1.64
N ILE A 48 -1.02 8.25 -1.68
CA ILE A 48 -0.30 6.98 -1.82
C ILE A 48 -0.57 6.07 -0.62
N THR A 49 -0.46 6.61 0.60
CA THR A 49 -0.69 5.86 1.84
C THR A 49 -2.15 5.39 1.97
N SER A 50 -3.11 6.23 1.57
CA SER A 50 -4.52 5.86 1.46
C SER A 50 -4.76 4.73 0.45
N TYR A 51 -4.09 4.76 -0.70
CA TYR A 51 -4.20 3.73 -1.73
C TYR A 51 -3.72 2.36 -1.23
N ILE A 52 -2.62 2.35 -0.48
CA ILE A 52 -2.03 1.15 0.12
C ILE A 52 -2.78 0.72 1.40
N ARG A 53 -3.78 1.51 1.85
CA ARG A 53 -4.53 1.30 3.10
C ARG A 53 -3.61 1.21 4.32
N ARG A 54 -2.68 2.15 4.44
CA ARG A 54 -1.72 2.27 5.54
C ARG A 54 -1.68 3.68 6.10
N THR A 55 -1.35 3.82 7.38
CA THR A 55 -1.16 5.14 7.96
C THR A 55 0.13 5.79 7.43
N PRO A 56 0.13 7.10 7.22
CA PRO A 56 1.33 7.82 6.76
C PRO A 56 2.55 7.60 7.65
N GLU A 57 2.38 7.48 8.99
CA GLU A 57 3.52 7.29 9.90
C GLU A 57 4.23 5.96 9.70
N HIS A 58 3.50 4.88 9.41
CA HIS A 58 4.09 3.57 9.15
C HIS A 58 4.95 3.59 7.89
N VAL A 59 4.45 4.22 6.82
CA VAL A 59 5.19 4.31 5.55
C VAL A 59 6.39 5.24 5.71
N ALA A 60 6.25 6.37 6.42
CA ALA A 60 7.35 7.28 6.69
C ALA A 60 8.45 6.59 7.51
N LYS A 61 8.09 5.85 8.57
CA LYS A 61 9.05 5.08 9.38
C LYS A 61 9.79 4.02 8.58
N TYR A 62 9.09 3.35 7.66
CA TYR A 62 9.72 2.41 6.73
C TYR A 62 10.72 3.11 5.82
N LEU A 63 10.32 4.23 5.20
CA LEU A 63 11.19 5.01 4.30
C LEU A 63 12.42 5.56 5.02
N MET A 64 12.27 6.06 6.26
CA MET A 64 13.41 6.50 7.08
C MET A 64 14.42 5.39 7.30
N ARG A 65 13.95 4.17 7.55
CA ARG A 65 14.81 3.00 7.79
C ARG A 65 15.55 2.57 6.53
N GLU A 66 14.87 2.51 5.38
CA GLU A 66 15.48 2.07 4.11
C GLU A 66 16.38 3.14 3.48
N LEU A 67 16.01 4.43 3.59
CA LEU A 67 16.74 5.53 2.95
C LEU A 67 17.80 6.18 3.85
N ALA A 68 17.87 5.79 5.13
CA ALA A 68 18.73 6.41 6.14
C ALA A 68 18.63 7.95 6.18
N ALA A 69 17.44 8.48 5.86
CA ALA A 69 17.18 9.91 5.74
C ALA A 69 16.03 10.30 6.68
N PRO A 70 16.17 11.40 7.46
CA PRO A 70 15.07 11.91 8.26
C PRO A 70 13.92 12.36 7.35
N ALA A 71 12.71 11.97 7.73
CA ALA A 71 11.48 12.34 7.04
C ALA A 71 10.57 13.16 7.97
N ILE A 72 9.88 14.16 7.43
CA ILE A 72 8.89 14.95 8.15
C ILE A 72 7.59 14.88 7.35
N ILE A 73 6.51 14.49 8.01
CA ILE A 73 5.17 14.53 7.44
C ILE A 73 4.64 15.95 7.68
N ASP A 74 4.37 16.68 6.61
CA ASP A 74 3.82 18.03 6.67
C ASP A 74 2.46 18.04 5.97
N GLY A 75 1.40 17.80 6.74
CA GLY A 75 0.03 17.68 6.22
C GLY A 75 -0.12 16.52 5.23
N GLU A 76 -0.22 16.84 3.94
CA GLU A 76 -0.42 15.85 2.87
C GLU A 76 0.88 15.42 2.18
N ARG A 77 1.98 16.15 2.42
CA ARG A 77 3.30 15.92 1.81
C ARG A 77 4.30 15.28 2.77
N LEU A 78 5.26 14.55 2.21
CA LEU A 78 6.42 14.02 2.94
C LEU A 78 7.68 14.76 2.50
N ILE A 79 8.44 15.27 3.47
CA ILE A 79 9.72 15.94 3.22
C ILE A 79 10.84 15.04 3.73
N LEU A 80 11.68 14.57 2.83
CA LEU A 80 12.91 13.83 3.14
C LEU A 80 14.10 14.79 3.08
N GLN A 81 15.01 14.71 4.03
CA GLN A 81 16.25 15.49 4.02
C GLN A 81 17.44 14.56 3.84
N ARG A 82 18.30 14.85 2.86
CA ARG A 82 19.54 14.12 2.60
C ARG A 82 20.75 14.91 3.11
#